data_AF-A0A0C3P742-F1
#
_entry.id   AF-A0A0C3P742-F1
#
_cell.length_a   1.000
_cell.length_b   1.000
_cell.length_c   1.000
_cell.angle_alpha   90.00
_cell.angle_beta   90.00
_cell.angle_gamma   90.00
#
_symmetry.space_group_name_H-M   'P 1'
#
loop_
_entity.id
_entity.type
_entity.pdbx_description
1 polymer ?
#
loop_
_entity_poly.entity_id
_entity_poly.type
_entity_poly.pdbx_seq_one_letter_code
_entity_poly.pdbx_strand_id
1 'polypeptide(L)'
;MQSFEFIQFYPIPTRPLSEILQNPSYRSFDLHQSESYPGKLGVDHTPGPFIGIGRFKTAQSGSLMLTPPSPSGLGSKPYHDVVVKRPFISPPTLTLASGTKATCGVAGKHSPKSERRRIICLSLGDELPKLHCEANMLYWAKALLVMTYKFIYSAISSAEHPPPFEIPKLCFVEAGLALTHSQHQQIISLLNRA
;
A
#
# COMPACT_ATOMS: atom_id res chain seq x y z
N MET A 1 10.22 4.58 -20.34
CA MET A 1 9.02 5.34 -20.78
C MET A 1 8.00 5.20 -19.67
N GLN A 2 7.57 6.30 -19.06
CA GLN A 2 6.57 6.28 -17.99
C GLN A 2 5.19 6.10 -18.64
N SER A 3 4.48 5.02 -18.31
CA SER A 3 3.10 4.83 -18.74
C SER A 3 2.16 5.36 -17.67
N PHE A 4 1.13 6.08 -18.10
CA PHE A 4 0.08 6.58 -17.22
C PHE A 4 -1.15 5.70 -17.33
N GLU A 5 -1.64 5.24 -16.18
CA GLU A 5 -2.90 4.51 -16.04
C GLU A 5 -3.97 5.47 -15.50
N PHE A 6 -5.18 5.44 -16.08
CA PHE A 6 -6.32 6.13 -15.50
C PHE A 6 -6.82 5.35 -14.29
N ILE A 7 -6.96 6.03 -13.16
CA ILE A 7 -7.34 5.43 -11.88
C ILE A 7 -8.50 6.16 -11.21
N GLN A 8 -9.19 5.46 -10.34
CA GLN A 8 -9.96 6.01 -9.23
C GLN A 8 -9.13 5.85 -7.95
N PHE A 9 -8.83 6.95 -7.28
CA PHE A 9 -8.02 6.98 -6.07
C PHE A 9 -8.88 7.18 -4.83
N TYR A 10 -8.69 6.34 -3.83
CA TYR A 10 -9.41 6.35 -2.55
C TYR A 10 -8.40 6.58 -1.42
N PRO A 11 -8.25 7.81 -0.89
CA PRO A 11 -7.38 8.06 0.24
C PRO A 11 -7.87 7.27 1.47
N ILE A 12 -6.94 6.69 2.22
CA ILE A 12 -7.25 6.07 3.51
C ILE A 12 -7.31 7.18 4.56
N PRO A 13 -8.51 7.49 5.11
CA PRO A 13 -8.68 8.61 6.01
C PRO A 13 -7.97 8.37 7.34
N THR A 14 -7.70 9.45 8.07
CA THR A 14 -7.32 9.38 9.48
C THR A 14 -8.52 9.80 10.30
N ARG A 15 -9.09 8.89 11.09
CA ARG A 15 -10.22 9.19 11.99
C ARG A 15 -9.86 8.92 13.44
N PRO A 16 -10.33 9.73 14.41
CA PRO A 16 -10.19 9.42 15.82
C PRO A 16 -10.82 8.07 16.18
N LEU A 17 -10.14 7.27 17.00
CA LEU A 17 -10.66 5.97 17.43
C LEU A 17 -12.05 6.05 18.06
N SER A 18 -12.34 7.12 18.82
CA SER A 18 -13.64 7.35 19.43
C SER A 18 -14.78 7.40 18.40
N GLU A 19 -14.57 8.06 17.26
CA GLU A 19 -15.56 8.15 16.19
C GLU A 19 -15.78 6.78 15.52
N ILE A 20 -14.70 6.02 15.31
CA ILE A 20 -14.75 4.66 14.75
C ILE A 20 -15.58 3.73 15.63
N LEU A 21 -15.40 3.82 16.95
CA LEU A 21 -16.11 2.96 17.91
C LEU A 21 -17.60 3.32 18.02
N GLN A 22 -17.90 4.63 18.01
CA GLN A 22 -19.25 5.17 18.16
C GLN A 22 -20.12 5.00 16.93
N ASN A 23 -19.54 5.02 15.73
CA ASN A 23 -20.29 4.85 14.49
C ASN A 23 -19.93 3.52 13.78
N PRO A 24 -20.85 2.54 13.74
CA PRO A 24 -20.63 1.29 13.03
C PRO A 24 -20.21 1.45 11.57
N SER A 25 -20.66 2.50 10.88
CA SER A 25 -20.28 2.75 9.47
C SER A 25 -18.81 3.13 9.29
N TYR A 26 -18.12 3.50 10.36
CA TYR A 26 -16.69 3.87 10.35
C TYR A 26 -15.77 2.73 10.79
N ARG A 27 -16.30 1.55 11.13
CA ARG A 27 -15.49 0.40 11.60
C ARG A 27 -14.68 -0.27 10.50
N SER A 28 -14.98 0.04 9.25
CA SER A 28 -14.21 -0.41 8.11
C SER A 28 -14.00 0.73 7.11
N PHE A 29 -12.85 0.72 6.46
CA PHE A 29 -12.62 1.48 5.25
C PHE A 29 -13.47 0.90 4.12
N ASP A 30 -14.57 1.57 3.79
CA ASP A 30 -15.53 1.13 2.77
C ASP A 30 -15.37 1.97 1.50
N LEU A 31 -15.11 1.32 0.37
CA LEU A 31 -14.98 1.98 -0.94
C LEU A 31 -16.26 2.68 -1.41
N HIS A 32 -17.44 2.26 -0.94
CA HIS A 32 -18.72 2.87 -1.31
C HIS A 32 -18.92 4.24 -0.70
N GLN A 33 -18.51 4.38 0.56
CA GLN A 33 -18.72 5.58 1.37
C GLN A 33 -17.49 6.49 1.37
N SER A 34 -16.37 5.98 0.86
CA SER A 34 -15.12 6.74 0.80
C SER A 34 -15.16 7.75 -0.33
N GLU A 35 -14.70 8.95 -0.02
CA GLU A 35 -14.37 9.95 -1.03
C GLU A 35 -13.35 9.37 -2.00
N SER A 36 -13.51 9.71 -3.29
CA SER A 36 -12.62 9.23 -4.32
C SER A 36 -12.38 10.26 -5.40
N TYR A 37 -11.19 10.19 -5.99
CA TYR A 37 -10.71 11.17 -6.96
C TYR A 37 -10.30 10.44 -8.24
N PRO A 38 -10.86 10.81 -9.41
CA PRO A 38 -10.33 10.31 -10.65
C PRO A 38 -8.95 10.94 -10.89
N GLY A 39 -8.07 10.20 -11.56
CA GLY A 39 -6.71 10.67 -11.78
C GLY A 39 -5.90 9.80 -12.73
N LYS A 40 -4.61 10.10 -12.81
CA LYS A 40 -3.61 9.34 -13.53
C LYS A 40 -2.50 8.90 -12.58
N LEU A 41 -2.09 7.63 -12.71
CA LEU A 41 -0.95 7.06 -12.02
C LEU A 41 0.13 6.73 -13.04
N GLY A 42 1.23 7.47 -12.99
CA GLY A 42 2.44 7.15 -13.74
C GLY A 42 3.29 6.17 -12.95
N VAL A 43 3.71 5.07 -13.55
CA VAL A 43 4.68 4.15 -12.93
C VAL A 43 5.93 4.06 -13.79
N ASP A 44 7.10 4.07 -13.14
CA ASP A 44 8.35 3.84 -13.83
C ASP A 44 8.53 2.34 -14.14
N HIS A 45 8.65 2.01 -15.43
CA HIS A 45 8.84 0.66 -15.95
C HIS A 45 10.24 0.44 -16.53
N THR A 46 11.18 1.36 -16.33
CA THR A 46 12.58 1.17 -16.76
C THR A 46 13.18 -0.10 -16.12
N PRO A 47 14.01 -0.91 -16.81
CA PRO A 47 14.56 -2.14 -16.23
C PRO A 47 15.34 -1.88 -14.94
N GLY A 48 14.94 -2.51 -13.83
CA GLY A 48 15.41 -2.23 -12.47
C GLY A 48 14.57 -1.25 -11.62
N PRO A 49 13.25 -1.06 -11.81
CA PRO A 49 12.51 0.08 -11.23
C PRO A 49 11.86 -0.24 -9.87
N PHE A 50 12.09 -1.45 -9.34
CA PHE A 50 11.58 -1.81 -8.03
C PHE A 50 12.46 -1.15 -6.98
N ILE A 51 11.90 -0.18 -6.27
CA ILE A 51 12.50 0.36 -5.04
C ILE A 51 12.64 -0.79 -4.01
N GLY A 52 11.72 -1.76 -4.04
CA GLY A 52 11.83 -2.97 -3.26
C GLY A 52 10.92 -4.09 -3.75
N ILE A 53 11.33 -5.33 -3.51
CA ILE A 53 10.50 -6.52 -3.73
C ILE A 53 10.36 -7.21 -2.38
N GLY A 54 9.20 -7.03 -1.76
CA GLY A 54 8.86 -7.71 -0.51
C GLY A 54 8.38 -9.14 -0.77
N ARG A 55 7.98 -9.82 0.30
CA ARG A 55 7.43 -11.19 0.22
C ARG A 55 6.10 -11.26 -0.53
N PHE A 56 5.28 -10.21 -0.43
CA PHE A 56 3.89 -10.19 -0.92
C PHE A 56 3.60 -9.07 -1.92
N LYS A 57 4.43 -8.02 -1.93
CA LYS A 57 4.19 -6.80 -2.71
C LYS A 57 5.48 -6.29 -3.30
N THR A 58 5.38 -5.78 -4.51
CA THR A 58 6.42 -4.95 -5.11
C THR A 58 6.24 -3.50 -4.64
N ALA A 59 7.30 -2.71 -4.72
CA ALA A 59 7.28 -1.27 -4.50
C ALA A 59 8.01 -0.61 -5.68
N GLN A 60 7.33 0.31 -6.37
CA GLN A 60 7.85 1.03 -7.52
C GLN A 60 7.70 2.52 -7.33
N SER A 61 8.62 3.30 -7.90
CA SER A 61 8.44 4.75 -7.98
C SER A 61 7.32 5.09 -8.95
N GLY A 62 6.53 6.09 -8.62
CA GLY A 62 5.46 6.58 -9.47
C GLY A 62 5.10 8.03 -9.18
N SER A 63 4.20 8.57 -9.99
CA SER A 63 3.67 9.93 -9.86
C SER A 63 2.16 9.90 -9.93
N LEU A 64 1.49 10.51 -8.95
CA LEU A 64 0.05 10.61 -8.86
C LEU A 64 -0.44 12.00 -9.29
N MET A 65 -1.43 12.05 -10.16
CA MET A 65 -2.10 13.29 -10.55
C MET A 65 -3.61 13.11 -10.43
N LEU A 66 -4.25 13.83 -9.51
CA LEU A 66 -5.69 13.78 -9.28
C LEU A 66 -6.42 14.93 -9.99
N THR A 67 -7.71 14.76 -10.28
CA THR A 67 -8.54 15.78 -10.91
C THR A 67 -9.96 15.76 -10.30
N PRO A 68 -10.33 16.76 -9.46
CA PRO A 68 -9.49 17.84 -8.95
C PRO A 68 -8.37 17.32 -8.02
N PRO A 69 -7.32 18.12 -7.75
CA PRO A 69 -6.36 17.80 -6.71
C PRO A 69 -7.04 17.57 -5.36
N SER A 70 -6.50 16.66 -4.55
CA SER A 70 -6.99 16.47 -3.18
C SER A 70 -6.74 17.74 -2.36
N PRO A 71 -7.65 18.15 -1.46
CA PRO A 71 -7.46 19.35 -0.64
C PRO A 71 -6.22 19.28 0.26
N SER A 72 -5.75 18.07 0.60
CA SER A 72 -4.53 17.86 1.40
C SER A 72 -3.94 16.46 1.17
N GLY A 73 -2.72 16.21 1.65
CA GLY A 73 -2.11 14.88 1.58
C GLY A 73 -1.74 14.43 0.17
N LEU A 74 -1.92 13.13 -0.12
CA LEU A 74 -1.56 12.53 -1.41
C LEU A 74 -2.40 13.11 -2.55
N GLY A 75 -1.73 13.47 -3.65
CA GLY A 75 -2.39 14.03 -4.83
C GLY A 75 -2.89 15.47 -4.68
N SER A 76 -2.47 16.17 -3.61
CA SER A 76 -2.68 17.63 -3.45
C SER A 76 -1.81 18.49 -4.38
N LYS A 77 -0.82 17.88 -5.02
CA LYS A 77 0.07 18.50 -6.00
C LYS A 77 -0.01 17.71 -7.30
N PRO A 78 0.14 18.36 -8.48
CA PRO A 78 0.27 17.64 -9.74
C PRO A 78 1.54 16.79 -9.71
N TYR A 79 1.48 15.59 -10.29
CA TYR A 79 2.61 14.64 -10.35
C TYR A 79 3.27 14.38 -8.98
N HIS A 80 2.45 14.22 -7.94
CA HIS A 80 2.92 13.94 -6.59
C HIS A 80 3.71 12.63 -6.58
N ASP A 81 4.96 12.65 -6.14
CA ASP A 81 5.79 11.45 -6.00
C ASP A 81 5.15 10.46 -5.04
N VAL A 82 5.02 9.21 -5.48
CA VAL A 82 4.41 8.12 -4.73
C VAL A 82 5.18 6.83 -4.87
N VAL A 83 5.03 5.95 -3.88
CA VAL A 83 5.45 4.55 -4.00
C VAL A 83 4.24 3.70 -4.30
N VAL A 84 4.21 3.11 -5.49
CA VAL A 84 3.15 2.21 -5.93
C VAL A 84 3.47 0.82 -5.43
N LYS A 85 2.58 0.26 -4.60
CA LYS A 85 2.68 -1.11 -4.10
C LYS A 85 1.66 -2.00 -4.78
N ARG A 86 2.14 -3.07 -5.42
CA ARG A 86 1.28 -4.06 -6.10
C ARG A 86 1.46 -5.45 -5.49
N PRO A 87 0.38 -6.07 -4.98
CA PRO A 87 0.34 -7.49 -4.67
C PRO A 87 0.80 -8.34 -5.85
N PHE A 88 1.58 -9.38 -5.56
CA PHE A 88 1.99 -10.34 -6.59
C PHE A 88 2.06 -11.74 -6.02
N ILE A 89 2.01 -12.72 -6.92
CA ILE A 89 2.42 -14.09 -6.64
C ILE A 89 3.89 -14.20 -7.00
N SER A 90 4.73 -14.51 -6.02
CA SER A 90 6.01 -15.14 -6.30
C SER A 90 5.72 -16.64 -6.37
N PRO A 91 5.81 -17.28 -7.55
CA PRO A 91 5.81 -18.74 -7.58
C PRO A 91 6.92 -19.22 -6.64
N PRO A 92 6.72 -20.30 -5.88
CA PRO A 92 7.85 -20.93 -5.20
C PRO A 92 8.91 -21.18 -6.26
N THR A 93 10.14 -20.73 -6.01
CA THR A 93 11.27 -21.16 -6.82
C THR A 93 11.19 -22.67 -6.80
N LEU A 94 10.95 -23.31 -7.95
CA LEU A 94 11.14 -24.74 -8.08
C LEU A 94 12.63 -24.95 -7.83
N THR A 95 13.00 -25.10 -6.58
CA THR A 95 14.22 -25.77 -6.20
C THR A 95 14.01 -27.15 -6.77
N LEU A 96 14.65 -27.39 -7.91
CA LEU A 96 14.79 -28.71 -8.48
C LEU A 96 15.19 -29.60 -7.31
N ALA A 97 14.30 -30.51 -6.92
CA ALA A 97 14.60 -31.50 -5.91
C ALA A 97 15.75 -32.33 -6.47
N SER A 98 16.98 -31.93 -6.17
CA SER A 98 18.17 -32.75 -6.39
C SER A 98 18.19 -33.82 -5.31
N GLY A 99 17.27 -34.78 -5.47
CA GLY A 99 17.42 -36.10 -4.90
C GLY A 99 18.52 -36.83 -5.63
N THR A 100 19.79 -36.48 -5.39
CA THR A 100 20.91 -37.41 -5.54
C THR A 100 22.12 -36.89 -4.77
N LYS A 101 22.52 -37.62 -3.73
CA LYS A 101 23.88 -37.56 -3.19
C LYS A 101 24.84 -37.88 -4.34
N ALA A 102 25.76 -36.98 -4.66
CA ALA A 102 26.95 -37.31 -5.43
C ALA A 102 28.12 -36.44 -4.96
N THR A 103 29.26 -37.11 -4.94
CA THR A 103 30.56 -36.82 -4.33
C THR A 103 31.30 -35.60 -4.88
N CYS A 104 32.32 -35.18 -4.13
CA CYS A 104 33.37 -34.22 -4.48
C CYS A 104 33.82 -34.30 -5.95
N GLY A 105 33.93 -33.15 -6.63
CA GLY A 105 34.58 -33.07 -7.93
C GLY A 105 34.48 -31.70 -8.61
N VAL A 106 35.59 -30.96 -8.54
CA VAL A 106 36.17 -30.03 -9.53
C VAL A 106 35.33 -28.85 -10.06
N ALA A 107 35.97 -27.67 -9.95
CA ALA A 107 35.52 -26.36 -10.37
C ALA A 107 35.06 -26.28 -11.84
N GLY A 108 33.85 -25.76 -12.02
CA GLY A 108 33.37 -25.18 -13.27
C GLY A 108 32.75 -23.81 -12.99
N LYS A 109 33.39 -22.73 -13.48
CA LYS A 109 32.83 -21.36 -13.47
C LYS A 109 31.59 -21.32 -14.38
N HIS A 110 30.42 -21.57 -13.82
CA HIS A 110 29.17 -21.08 -14.39
C HIS A 110 28.58 -20.04 -13.44
N SER A 111 28.74 -18.78 -13.83
CA SER A 111 27.99 -17.66 -13.27
C SER A 111 26.49 -18.00 -13.25
N PRO A 112 25.80 -17.92 -12.10
CA PRO A 112 24.38 -18.22 -12.06
C PRO A 112 23.67 -17.13 -12.87
N LYS A 113 23.14 -17.51 -14.03
CA LYS A 113 22.22 -16.65 -14.78
C LYS A 113 21.11 -16.29 -13.80
N SER A 114 21.01 -15.00 -13.47
CA SER A 114 20.03 -14.48 -12.51
C SER A 114 18.64 -14.99 -12.91
N GLU A 115 18.12 -15.94 -12.15
CA GLU A 115 16.80 -16.49 -12.38
C GLU A 115 15.81 -15.37 -12.06
N ARG A 116 15.36 -14.66 -13.11
CA ARG A 116 14.40 -13.56 -12.97
C ARG A 116 13.13 -14.19 -12.39
N ARG A 117 12.89 -13.99 -11.09
CA ARG A 117 11.63 -14.35 -10.45
C ARG A 117 10.50 -13.76 -11.29
N ARG A 118 9.67 -14.62 -11.88
CA ARG A 118 8.48 -14.16 -12.60
C ARG A 118 7.51 -13.60 -11.56
N ILE A 119 7.31 -12.29 -11.61
CA ILE A 119 6.30 -11.60 -10.81
C ILE A 119 4.98 -11.73 -11.57
N ILE A 120 4.00 -12.42 -11.00
CA ILE A 120 2.68 -12.59 -11.59
C ILE A 120 1.69 -11.72 -10.81
N CYS A 121 0.97 -10.84 -11.51
CA CYS A 121 -0.08 -10.03 -10.91
C CYS A 121 -1.26 -10.91 -10.47
N LEU A 122 -1.90 -10.55 -9.35
CA LEU A 122 -3.12 -11.22 -8.90
C LEU A 122 -4.30 -10.85 -9.80
N SER A 123 -5.30 -11.72 -9.84
CA SER A 123 -6.62 -11.37 -10.40
C SER A 123 -7.28 -10.31 -9.50
N LEU A 124 -8.17 -9.48 -10.05
CA LEU A 124 -8.89 -8.49 -9.24
C LEU A 124 -9.65 -9.12 -8.06
N GLY A 125 -10.25 -10.29 -8.28
CA GLY A 125 -10.98 -11.04 -7.25
C GLY A 125 -10.10 -11.49 -6.07
N ASP A 126 -8.84 -11.85 -6.34
CA ASP A 126 -7.87 -12.24 -5.30
C ASP A 126 -7.12 -11.04 -4.70
N GLU A 127 -6.99 -9.96 -5.47
CA GLU A 127 -6.25 -8.76 -5.10
C GLU A 127 -7.07 -7.86 -4.18
N LEU A 128 -8.34 -7.62 -4.53
CA LEU A 128 -9.18 -6.64 -3.84
C LEU A 128 -9.38 -6.96 -2.35
N PRO A 129 -9.66 -8.21 -1.92
CA PRO A 129 -9.78 -8.51 -0.49
C PRO A 129 -8.47 -8.25 0.28
N LYS A 130 -7.32 -8.47 -0.35
CA LYS A 130 -6.00 -8.22 0.26
C LYS A 130 -5.70 -6.72 0.37
N LEU A 131 -6.06 -5.95 -0.66
CA LEU A 131 -5.95 -4.49 -0.63
C LEU A 131 -6.87 -3.89 0.43
N HIS A 132 -8.11 -4.36 0.50
CA HIS A 132 -9.08 -3.93 1.50
C HIS A 132 -8.62 -4.27 2.93
N CYS A 133 -8.07 -5.47 3.15
CA CYS A 133 -7.48 -5.84 4.44
C CYS A 133 -6.34 -4.90 4.84
N GLU A 134 -5.41 -4.59 3.92
CA GLU A 134 -4.31 -3.65 4.22
C GLU A 134 -4.80 -2.23 4.48
N ALA A 135 -5.76 -1.74 3.68
CA ALA A 135 -6.34 -0.42 3.88
C ALA A 135 -7.00 -0.30 5.26
N ASN A 136 -7.74 -1.34 5.68
CA ASN A 136 -8.32 -1.41 7.01
C ASN A 136 -7.26 -1.47 8.12
N MET A 137 -6.21 -2.28 7.97
CA MET A 137 -5.13 -2.33 8.95
C MET A 137 -4.48 -0.95 9.13
N LEU A 138 -4.18 -0.25 8.03
CA LEU A 138 -3.57 1.08 8.09
C LEU A 138 -4.53 2.13 8.68
N TYR A 139 -5.82 2.05 8.32
CA TYR A 139 -6.87 2.91 8.85
C TYR A 139 -6.99 2.79 10.39
N TRP A 140 -7.07 1.57 10.91
CA TRP A 140 -7.11 1.32 12.35
C TRP A 140 -5.79 1.70 13.04
N ALA A 141 -4.64 1.41 12.42
CA ALA A 141 -3.34 1.76 12.98
C ALA A 141 -3.14 3.29 13.10
N LYS A 142 -3.58 4.06 12.08
CA LYS A 142 -3.62 5.53 12.12
C LYS A 142 -4.48 6.03 13.30
N ALA A 143 -5.67 5.47 13.48
CA ALA A 143 -6.58 5.86 14.56
C ALA A 143 -6.01 5.58 15.95
N LEU A 144 -5.39 4.40 16.12
CA LEU A 144 -4.71 4.01 17.36
C LEU A 144 -3.53 4.94 17.66
N LEU A 145 -2.71 5.27 16.67
CA LEU A 145 -1.58 6.18 16.85
C LEU A 145 -2.03 7.58 17.31
N VAL A 146 -3.13 8.10 16.73
CA VAL A 146 -3.73 9.36 17.17
C VAL A 146 -4.18 9.27 18.64
N MET A 147 -4.83 8.17 19.04
CA MET A 147 -5.23 7.96 20.44
C MET A 147 -4.00 7.89 21.36
N THR A 148 -2.96 7.15 20.98
CA THR A 148 -1.72 7.02 21.75
C THR A 148 -1.09 8.38 22.01
N TYR A 149 -0.96 9.23 20.98
CA TYR A 149 -0.41 10.57 21.18
C TYR A 149 -1.32 11.46 22.03
N LYS A 150 -2.64 11.40 21.86
CA LYS A 150 -3.57 12.12 22.75
C LYS A 150 -3.38 11.72 24.22
N PHE A 151 -3.23 10.42 24.49
CA PHE A 151 -2.96 9.92 25.83
C PHE A 151 -1.61 10.42 26.38
N ILE A 152 -0.54 10.31 25.60
CA ILE A 152 0.80 10.79 25.97
C ILE A 152 0.76 12.29 26.31
N TYR A 153 0.19 13.12 25.44
CA TYR A 153 0.11 14.56 25.68
C TYR A 153 -0.77 14.91 26.89
N SER A 154 -1.86 14.17 27.13
CA SER A 154 -2.69 14.35 28.32
C SER A 154 -1.90 14.05 29.60
N ALA A 155 -1.09 12.98 29.61
CA ALA A 155 -0.26 12.63 30.76
C ALA A 155 0.82 13.68 31.04
N ILE A 156 1.48 14.18 30.00
CA ILE A 156 2.51 15.23 30.12
C ILE A 156 1.92 16.54 30.61
N SER A 157 0.74 16.92 30.10
CA SER A 157 0.05 18.15 30.50
C SER A 157 -0.36 18.12 31.98
N SER A 158 -0.43 16.92 32.57
CA SER A 158 -0.76 16.70 33.98
C SER A 158 0.47 16.57 34.88
N ALA A 159 1.69 16.56 34.32
CA ALA A 159 2.93 16.47 35.07
C ALA A 159 3.41 17.85 35.52
N GLU A 160 4.07 17.94 36.67
CA GLU A 160 4.61 19.20 37.20
C GLU A 160 5.68 19.82 36.29
N HIS A 161 6.45 18.97 35.61
CA HIS A 161 7.53 19.37 34.72
C HIS A 161 7.45 18.58 33.40
N PRO A 162 7.69 19.22 32.24
CA PRO A 162 7.74 18.52 30.96
C PRO A 162 8.96 17.58 30.89
N PRO A 163 8.93 16.56 30.00
CA PRO A 163 10.10 15.71 29.79
C PRO A 163 11.29 16.54 29.30
N PRO A 164 12.54 16.19 29.68
CA PRO A 164 13.74 16.92 29.28
C PRO A 164 14.17 16.63 27.82
N PHE A 165 13.24 16.15 26.98
CA PHE A 165 13.46 15.79 25.58
C PHE A 165 12.19 16.00 24.77
N GLU A 166 12.36 16.22 23.47
CA GLU A 166 11.25 16.25 22.53
C GLU A 166 10.73 14.84 22.25
N ILE A 167 9.42 14.67 22.27
CA ILE A 167 8.79 13.39 22.01
C ILE A 167 8.79 13.12 20.51
N PRO A 168 9.40 12.01 20.05
CA PRO A 168 9.36 11.65 18.64
C PRO A 168 7.92 11.49 18.16
N LYS A 169 7.60 12.13 17.04
CA LYS A 169 6.30 12.02 16.36
C LYS A 169 6.39 10.99 15.26
N LEU A 170 6.03 9.76 15.60
CA LEU A 170 5.78 8.70 14.63
C LEU A 170 4.56 9.08 13.80
N CYS A 171 4.64 8.83 12.50
CA CYS A 171 3.52 8.95 11.59
C CYS A 171 3.46 7.72 10.68
N PHE A 172 2.25 7.31 10.33
CA PHE A 172 2.06 6.46 9.17
C PHE A 172 2.14 7.34 7.92
N VAL A 173 2.73 6.79 6.86
CA VAL A 173 2.71 7.44 5.56
C VAL A 173 1.27 7.64 5.10
N GLU A 174 1.02 8.75 4.40
CA GLU A 174 -0.24 8.90 3.67
C GLU A 174 -0.33 7.83 2.59
N ALA A 175 -1.52 7.25 2.44
CA ALA A 175 -1.76 6.15 1.55
C ALA A 175 -3.20 6.17 1.05
N GLY A 176 -3.43 5.51 -0.09
CA GLY A 176 -4.75 5.30 -0.65
C GLY A 176 -4.74 4.09 -1.57
N LEU A 177 -5.93 3.59 -1.88
CA LEU A 177 -6.11 2.57 -2.90
C LEU A 177 -6.26 3.24 -4.26
N ALA A 178 -5.46 2.80 -5.24
CA ALA A 178 -5.60 3.19 -6.63
C ALA A 178 -6.17 2.01 -7.41
N LEU A 179 -7.38 2.18 -7.95
CA LEU A 179 -8.02 1.19 -8.80
C LEU A 179 -7.97 1.70 -10.24
N THR A 180 -7.49 0.88 -11.18
CA THR A 180 -7.59 1.27 -12.60
C THR A 180 -9.06 1.43 -13.01
N HIS A 181 -9.34 2.25 -14.02
CA HIS A 181 -10.72 2.50 -14.45
C HIS A 181 -11.49 1.20 -14.76
N SER A 182 -10.83 0.21 -15.38
CA SER A 182 -11.41 -1.12 -15.62
C SER A 182 -11.78 -1.86 -14.34
N GLN A 183 -10.90 -1.85 -13.33
CA GLN A 183 -11.15 -2.47 -12.04
C GLN A 183 -12.27 -1.76 -11.27
N HIS A 184 -12.27 -0.42 -11.30
CA HIS A 184 -13.31 0.38 -10.66
C HIS A 184 -14.70 0.08 -11.25
N GLN A 185 -14.83 0.05 -12.58
CA GLN A 185 -16.09 -0.31 -13.23
C GLN A 185 -16.56 -1.73 -12.87
N GLN A 186 -15.63 -2.70 -12.84
CA GLN A 186 -15.95 -4.07 -12.41
C GLN A 186 -16.45 -4.11 -10.96
N ILE A 187 -15.79 -3.39 -10.06
CA ILE A 187 -16.18 -3.29 -8.64
C ILE A 187 -17.57 -2.68 -8.52
N ILE A 188 -17.82 -1.52 -9.13
CA ILE A 188 -19.15 -0.89 -9.09
C ILE A 188 -20.22 -1.84 -9.66
N SER A 189 -19.92 -2.58 -10.74
CA SER A 189 -20.86 -3.53 -11.32
C SER A 189 -21.17 -4.74 -10.43
N LEU A 190 -20.19 -5.24 -9.67
CA LEU A 190 -20.37 -6.33 -8.72
C LEU A 190 -21.19 -5.88 -7.52
N LEU A 191 -20.94 -4.65 -7.05
CA LEU A 191 -21.60 -4.12 -5.88
C LEU A 191 -23.06 -3.74 -6.14
N ASN A 192 -23.41 -3.30 -7.37
CA ASN A 192 -24.79 -3.03 -7.75
C ASN A 192 -25.65 -4.29 -7.96
N ARG A 193 -25.05 -5.49 -7.90
CA ARG A 193 -25.72 -6.78 -8.06
C ARG A 193 -25.93 -7.53 -6.73
N ALA A 194 -25.33 -7.04 -5.65
CA ALA A 194 -25.46 -7.57 -4.29
C ALA A 194 -26.54 -6.79 -3.52
#